data_AF-A0AA41JUG0-F1
#
_entry.id   AF-A0AA41JUG0-F1
#
_cell.length_a   1.000
_cell.length_b   1.000
_cell.length_c   1.000
_cell.angle_alpha   90.00
_cell.angle_beta   90.00
_cell.angle_gamma   90.00
#
_symmetry.space_group_name_H-M   'P 1'
#
loop_
_entity.id
_entity.type
_entity.pdbx_description
1 polymer ?
#
loop_
_entity_poly.entity_id
_entity_poly.type
_entity_poly.pdbx_seq_one_letter_code
_entity_poly.pdbx_strand_id
1 'polypeptide(L)'
;MTYSNEYAYVISNINSGKSPEQLAQEAQTYGLDGNKVLNIIQELFQEGLLTSPNVSSLYKNQAGTGRLISSDWDKAFSRLKQLEEEQNK
;
A
#
# COMPACT_ATOMS: atom_id res chain seq x y z
N MET A 1 2.14 -3.32 -18.11
CA MET A 1 2.36 -4.28 -17.01
C MET A 1 0.97 -4.74 -16.58
N THR A 2 0.74 -6.04 -16.43
CA THR A 2 -0.56 -6.57 -16.02
C THR A 2 -0.34 -7.28 -14.68
N TYR A 3 -1.13 -6.93 -13.68
CA TYR A 3 -1.03 -7.53 -12.34
C TYR A 3 -2.05 -8.66 -12.21
N SER A 4 -1.65 -9.76 -11.58
CA SER A 4 -2.52 -10.94 -11.43
C SER A 4 -3.63 -10.73 -10.41
N ASN A 5 -3.41 -9.89 -9.39
CA ASN A 5 -4.35 -9.52 -8.34
C ASN A 5 -3.86 -8.26 -7.58
N GLU A 6 -4.62 -7.82 -6.58
CA GLU A 6 -4.28 -6.66 -5.74
C GLU A 6 -2.99 -6.85 -4.94
N TYR A 7 -2.69 -8.06 -4.46
CA TYR A 7 -1.46 -8.34 -3.73
C TYR A 7 -0.22 -8.17 -4.61
N ALA A 8 -0.23 -8.75 -5.81
CA ALA A 8 0.85 -8.61 -6.79
C ALA A 8 1.09 -7.14 -7.16
N TYR A 9 0.01 -6.35 -7.26
CA TYR A 9 0.08 -4.92 -7.48
C TYR A 9 0.72 -4.19 -6.29
N VAL A 10 0.24 -4.44 -5.06
CA VAL A 10 0.76 -3.81 -3.84
C VAL A 10 2.23 -4.20 -3.65
N ILE A 11 2.61 -5.47 -3.76
CA ILE A 11 4.00 -5.94 -3.67
C ILE A 11 4.91 -5.18 -4.64
N SER A 12 4.44 -4.92 -5.86
CA SER A 12 5.25 -4.24 -6.88
C SER A 12 5.34 -2.71 -6.68
N ASN A 13 4.40 -2.11 -5.96
CA ASN A 13 4.23 -0.64 -5.93
C ASN A 13 4.28 -0.01 -4.53
N ILE A 14 4.25 -0.79 -3.45
CA ILE A 14 4.11 -0.24 -2.09
C ILE A 14 5.32 0.60 -1.64
N ASN A 15 6.51 0.33 -2.20
CA ASN A 15 7.73 1.12 -1.97
C ASN A 15 7.91 2.30 -2.94
N SER A 16 6.97 2.53 -3.87
CA SER A 16 7.05 3.58 -4.90
C SER A 16 6.97 5.01 -4.36
N GLY A 17 6.70 5.15 -3.06
CA GLY A 17 6.55 6.44 -2.39
C GLY A 17 5.19 7.11 -2.57
N LYS A 18 4.21 6.37 -3.10
CA LYS A 18 2.82 6.78 -3.23
C LYS A 18 2.06 6.64 -1.91
N SER A 19 0.96 7.37 -1.76
CA SER A 19 0.00 7.18 -0.68
C SER A 19 -0.91 5.98 -0.92
N PRO A 20 -1.58 5.44 0.12
CA PRO A 20 -2.59 4.39 -0.05
C PRO A 20 -3.65 4.74 -1.10
N GLU A 21 -4.15 5.98 -1.09
CA GLU A 21 -5.18 6.45 -2.00
C GLU A 21 -4.67 6.51 -3.45
N GLN A 22 -3.41 6.96 -3.63
CA GLN A 22 -2.77 6.96 -4.95
C GLN A 22 -2.61 5.54 -5.48
N LEU A 23 -2.17 4.60 -4.64
CA LEU A 23 -2.04 3.20 -5.01
C LEU A 23 -3.40 2.58 -5.36
N ALA A 24 -4.44 2.88 -4.59
CA ALA A 24 -5.80 2.40 -4.84
C ALA A 24 -6.38 2.91 -6.16
N GLN A 25 -6.21 4.21 -6.43
CA GLN A 25 -6.68 4.82 -7.67
C GLN A 25 -5.94 4.27 -8.89
N GLU A 26 -4.62 4.08 -8.79
CA GLU A 26 -3.83 3.51 -9.87
C GLU A 26 -4.14 2.02 -10.09
N ALA A 27 -4.44 1.25 -9.04
CA ALA A 27 -4.88 -0.15 -9.16
C ALA A 27 -6.15 -0.27 -10.04
N GLN A 28 -7.10 0.66 -9.88
CA GLN A 28 -8.32 0.69 -10.69
C GLN A 28 -8.03 0.88 -12.19
N THR A 29 -6.96 1.62 -12.54
CA THR A 29 -6.54 1.78 -13.96
C THR A 29 -6.07 0.46 -14.58
N TYR A 30 -5.67 -0.51 -13.75
CA TYR A 30 -5.32 -1.87 -14.15
C TYR A 30 -6.48 -2.87 -14.02
N GLY A 31 -7.69 -2.40 -13.67
CA GLY A 31 -8.87 -3.26 -13.49
C GLY A 31 -8.91 -4.01 -12.15
N LEU A 32 -8.13 -3.59 -11.16
CA LEU A 32 -8.09 -4.17 -9.82
C LEU A 32 -9.03 -3.43 -8.85
N ASP A 33 -9.38 -4.07 -7.74
CA ASP A 33 -10.21 -3.45 -6.71
C ASP A 33 -9.37 -2.52 -5.80
N GLY A 34 -9.53 -1.21 -6.01
CA GLY A 34 -8.88 -0.19 -5.18
C GLY A 34 -9.25 -0.26 -3.69
N ASN A 35 -10.45 -0.70 -3.33
CA ASN A 35 -10.82 -0.86 -1.91
C ASN A 35 -10.05 -2.02 -1.27
N LYS A 36 -9.87 -3.11 -2.01
CA LYS A 36 -9.08 -4.24 -1.54
C LYS A 36 -7.60 -3.87 -1.40
N VAL A 37 -7.07 -3.03 -2.30
CA VAL A 37 -5.73 -2.42 -2.13
C VAL A 37 -5.62 -1.62 -0.84
N LEU A 38 -6.61 -0.77 -0.53
CA LEU A 38 -6.63 -0.02 0.73
C LEU A 38 -6.68 -0.94 1.95
N ASN A 39 -7.49 -2.00 1.91
CA ASN A 39 -7.58 -2.97 3.01
C ASN A 39 -6.25 -3.70 3.25
N ILE A 40 -5.57 -4.14 2.20
CA ILE A 40 -4.24 -4.77 2.29
C ILE A 40 -3.23 -3.82 2.94
N ILE A 41 -3.21 -2.56 2.50
CA ILE A 41 -2.31 -1.54 3.06
C ILE A 41 -2.66 -1.25 4.52
N GLN A 42 -3.95 -1.17 4.87
CA GLN A 42 -4.44 -0.95 6.22
C GLN A 42 -4.04 -2.07 7.19
N GLU A 43 -4.04 -3.33 6.72
CA GLU A 43 -3.57 -4.48 7.51
C GLU A 43 -2.08 -4.34 7.86
N LEU A 44 -1.24 -3.94 6.89
CA LEU A 44 0.18 -3.69 7.14
C LEU A 44 0.43 -2.51 8.11
N PHE A 45 -0.46 -1.50 8.12
CA PHE A 45 -0.43 -0.44 9.14
C PHE A 45 -0.76 -0.98 10.54
N GLN A 46 -1.79 -1.82 10.66
CA GLN A 46 -2.18 -2.42 11.93
C GLN A 46 -1.09 -3.34 12.49
N GLU A 47 -0.35 -4.02 11.62
CA GLU A 47 0.80 -4.84 11.99
C GLU A 47 2.08 -4.03 12.26
N GLY A 48 2.04 -2.70 12.10
CA GLY A 48 3.19 -1.82 12.28
C GLY A 48 4.30 -2.01 11.25
N LEU A 49 4.00 -2.68 10.13
CA LEU A 49 4.92 -2.88 9.01
C LEU A 49 4.99 -1.64 8.11
N LEU A 50 3.93 -0.81 8.12
CA LEU A 50 3.89 0.48 7.47
C LEU A 50 3.60 1.60 8.47
N THR A 51 4.13 2.76 8.15
CA THR A 51 3.79 4.02 8.77
C THR A 51 3.65 5.09 7.68
N SER A 52 2.95 6.16 8.01
CA SER A 52 2.77 7.33 7.16
C SER A 52 3.10 8.54 8.03
N PRO A 53 3.96 9.46 7.55
CA PRO A 53 4.29 10.65 8.31
C PRO A 53 3.01 11.50 8.43
N ASN A 54 2.44 11.51 9.63
CA ASN A 54 1.27 12.31 9.95
C ASN A 54 1.71 13.76 10.21
N VAL A 55 2.20 14.43 9.17
CA VAL A 55 2.60 15.84 9.27
C VAL A 55 1.35 16.70 9.29
N SER A 56 0.98 17.19 10.49
CA SER A 56 -0.03 18.22 10.64
C SER A 56 0.38 19.45 9.84
N SER A 57 -0.32 19.69 8.73
CA SER A 57 -0.13 20.82 7.82
C SER A 57 -0.40 22.14 8.56
N LEU A 58 0.63 22.75 9.16
CA LEU A 58 0.61 24.17 9.51
C LEU A 58 0.73 25.07 8.26
N TYR A 59 1.13 24.50 7.12
CA TYR A 59 1.19 25.17 5.82
C TYR A 59 0.17 24.53 4.87
N LYS A 60 -0.98 25.22 4.68
CA LYS A 60 -2.14 24.84 3.85
C LYS A 60 -1.88 24.52 2.36
N ASN A 61 -0.64 24.33 1.91
CA ASN A 61 -0.32 24.14 0.49
C ASN A 61 0.81 23.13 0.19
N GLN A 62 1.16 22.26 1.13
CA GLN A 62 1.97 21.08 0.80
C GLN A 62 1.21 19.86 1.25
N ALA A 63 0.78 19.06 0.27
CA ALA A 63 0.32 17.71 0.47
C ALA A 63 1.32 17.02 1.39
N GLY A 64 0.96 16.88 2.67
CA GLY A 64 1.68 15.99 3.58
C GLY A 64 1.71 14.69 2.83
N THR A 65 2.90 14.29 2.37
CA THR A 65 3.02 13.15 1.49
C THR A 65 2.54 11.98 2.32
N GLY A 66 1.30 11.52 2.12
CA GLY A 66 0.74 10.32 2.75
C GLY A 66 1.46 9.05 2.31
N ARG A 67 2.71 9.21 1.87
CA ARG A 67 3.65 8.25 1.38
C ARG A 67 3.79 7.15 2.43
N LEU A 68 3.67 5.93 1.93
CA LEU A 68 3.99 4.75 2.70
C LEU A 68 5.49 4.70 2.97
N ILE A 69 5.81 4.49 4.25
CA ILE A 69 7.16 4.26 4.73
C ILE A 69 7.12 2.95 5.51
N SER A 70 8.11 2.10 5.30
CA SER A 70 8.38 0.95 6.16
C SER A 70 9.77 1.09 6.75
N SER A 71 9.94 0.64 7.99
CA SER A 71 11.26 0.43 8.58
C SER A 71 11.95 -0.82 8.01
N ASP A 72 11.18 -1.77 7.49
CA ASP A 72 11.65 -3.04 6.94
C ASP A 72 10.75 -3.48 5.77
N TRP A 73 11.15 -3.08 4.57
CA TRP A 73 10.43 -3.42 3.34
C TRP A 73 10.42 -4.92 3.06
N ASP A 74 11.48 -5.65 3.41
CA ASP A 74 11.55 -7.09 3.20
C ASP A 74 10.49 -7.80 4.04
N LYS A 75 10.32 -7.39 5.29
CA LYS A 75 9.25 -7.90 6.16
C LYS A 75 7.86 -7.56 5.63
N ALA A 76 7.66 -6.33 5.12
CA ALA A 76 6.39 -5.95 4.50
C ALA A 76 6.08 -6.79 3.25
N PHE A 77 7.07 -7.05 2.39
CA PHE A 77 6.92 -7.91 1.21
C PHE A 77 6.65 -9.37 1.59
N SER A 78 7.37 -9.91 2.58
CA SER A 78 7.13 -11.26 3.08
C SER A 78 5.71 -11.41 3.62
N ARG A 79 5.21 -10.43 4.37
CA ARG A 79 3.83 -10.48 4.88
C ARG A 79 2.80 -10.40 3.76
N LEU A 80 2.99 -9.54 2.78
CA LEU A 80 2.10 -9.45 1.61
C LEU A 80 1.99 -10.78 0.85
N LYS A 81 3.11 -11.50 0.67
CA LYS A 81 3.10 -12.83 0.05
C LYS A 81 2.34 -13.86 0.89
N GLN A 82 2.49 -13.81 2.21
CA GLN A 82 1.72 -14.68 3.11
C GLN A 82 0.22 -14.41 3.02
N LEU A 83 -0.19 -13.14 3.02
CA LEU A 83 -1.60 -12.75 2.87
C LEU A 83 -2.17 -13.19 1.52
N GLU A 84 -1.38 -13.11 0.45
CA GLU A 84 -1.75 -13.64 -0.86
C GLU A 84 -1.99 -15.17 -0.83
N GLU A 85 -1.12 -15.93 -0.16
CA GLU A 85 -1.27 -17.39 -0.01
C GLU A 85 -2.48 -17.76 0.86
N GLU A 86 -2.74 -17.01 1.94
CA GLU A 86 -3.88 -17.22 2.84
C GLU A 86 -5.23 -17.01 2.15
N GLN A 87 -5.32 -16.02 1.25
CA GLN A 87 -6.55 -15.73 0.49
C GLN A 87 -6.82 -16.70 -0.67
N ASN A 88 -5.81 -17.45 -1.10
CA ASN A 88 -5.94 -18.45 -2.18
C ASN A 88 -6.22 -19.87 -1.66
N LYS A 89 -6.36 -20.05 -0.34
CA LYS A 89 -6.74 -21.32 0.31
C LYS A 89 -8.24 -21.38 0.61
#